data_AF-A0A2N2D4F6-F1
#
_entry.id   AF-A0A2N2D4F6-F1
#
_cell.length_a   1.000
_cell.length_b   1.000
_cell.length_c   1.000
_cell.angle_alpha   90.00
_cell.angle_beta   90.00
_cell.angle_gamma   90.00
#
_symmetry.space_group_name_H-M   'P 1'
#
loop_
_entity.id
_entity.type
_entity.pdbx_description
1 polymer ?
#
loop_
_entity_poly.entity_id
_entity_poly.type
_entity_poly.pdbx_seq_one_letter_code
_entity_poly.pdbx_strand_id
1 'polypeptide(L)'
;MADGKKTIAKVISLVMVAAIITILLSSLALAARDERIYPSNISVDGIAIANQTRQEALRSLEGGMNEWEGILRLKISNAGEIISIPIKDIGISYDLDRTLVKADDIVDKSQAADSLWKNAMIRGKAINVNPILRLDDKELLYSRLLEIKQTTDKPAIDARVLYKDGLLEYISHEKGSAMNISVAIKEINDALAEGDLGPVSLTVNELSPNVKNEDIKNVKELIGVYISKLDRSPIINSDMQLLISLLNGNIVIPGETFSMIKTLNQKVPQSPAANTLSEAIYQACLNAHIQVVERPAQTAAFKDVAFMNNLGNPVLLYLAIEDNKLLVKIYGCQTETGREISLIREQTVLTPEIIEKVSLGLKPQERIVQQEGKNGIQLKTYRLVKENGKEVAKDLLAEETYPPLNTIILTAPGSIIK
;
A
#
# COMPACT_ATOMS: atom_id res chain seq x y z
N MET A 1 88.01 58.15 -23.88
CA MET A 1 87.60 56.74 -23.69
C MET A 1 86.24 56.54 -22.99
N ALA A 2 85.60 57.57 -22.41
CA ALA A 2 84.34 57.42 -21.67
C ALA A 2 83.07 57.32 -22.55
N ASP A 3 83.05 57.95 -23.74
CA ASP A 3 81.86 57.95 -24.60
C ASP A 3 81.60 56.64 -25.35
N GLY A 4 82.66 55.95 -25.77
CA GLY A 4 82.56 54.64 -26.45
C GLY A 4 81.96 53.55 -25.55
N LYS A 5 82.24 53.58 -24.25
CA LYS A 5 81.67 52.60 -23.29
C LYS A 5 80.18 52.82 -23.06
N LYS A 6 79.70 54.07 -23.07
CA LYS A 6 78.26 54.39 -22.94
C LYS A 6 77.47 54.00 -24.19
N THR A 7 78.05 54.17 -25.39
CA THR A 7 77.43 53.74 -26.65
C THR A 7 77.36 52.22 -26.74
N ILE A 8 78.43 51.50 -26.39
CA ILE A 8 78.43 50.04 -26.35
C ILE A 8 77.40 49.49 -25.35
N ALA A 9 77.30 50.06 -24.14
CA ALA A 9 76.31 49.64 -23.15
C ALA A 9 74.86 49.87 -23.62
N LYS A 10 74.59 50.96 -24.33
CA LYS A 10 73.27 51.22 -24.94
C LYS A 10 72.92 50.21 -26.03
N VAL A 11 73.89 49.84 -26.87
CA VAL A 11 73.69 48.82 -27.92
C VAL A 11 73.42 47.45 -27.30
N ILE A 12 74.18 47.05 -26.28
CA ILE A 12 73.97 45.78 -25.57
C ILE A 12 72.58 45.75 -24.89
N SER A 13 72.17 46.85 -24.25
CA SER A 13 70.85 46.98 -23.66
C SER A 13 69.73 46.87 -24.71
N LEU A 14 69.89 47.54 -25.86
CA LEU A 14 68.92 47.50 -26.96
C LEU A 14 68.79 46.07 -27.53
N VAL A 15 69.92 45.37 -27.69
CA VAL A 15 69.93 43.97 -28.16
C VAL A 15 69.29 43.04 -27.15
N MET A 16 69.53 43.22 -25.84
CA MET A 16 68.84 42.44 -24.81
C MET A 16 67.34 42.70 -24.80
N VAL A 17 66.90 43.95 -24.92
CA VAL A 17 65.47 44.28 -24.98
C VAL A 17 64.83 43.67 -26.24
N ALA A 18 65.50 43.74 -27.39
CA ALA A 18 65.02 43.12 -28.62
C ALA A 18 64.95 41.59 -28.52
N ALA A 19 65.92 40.95 -27.84
CA ALA A 19 65.92 39.51 -27.58
C ALA A 19 64.77 39.11 -26.63
N ILE A 20 64.51 39.90 -25.58
CA ILE A 20 63.40 39.67 -24.65
C ILE A 20 62.06 39.83 -25.37
N ILE A 21 61.90 40.87 -26.21
CA ILE A 21 60.69 41.11 -26.99
C ILE A 21 60.46 39.97 -28.00
N THR A 22 61.50 39.49 -28.68
CA THR A 22 61.37 38.36 -29.61
C THR A 22 61.04 37.05 -28.91
N ILE A 23 61.61 36.77 -27.73
CA ILE A 23 61.23 35.61 -26.92
C ILE A 23 59.77 35.73 -26.45
N LEU A 24 59.34 36.90 -25.99
CA LEU A 24 57.95 37.15 -25.60
C LEU A 24 56.98 36.99 -26.78
N LEU A 25 57.30 37.56 -27.94
CA LEU A 25 56.50 37.44 -29.15
C LEU A 25 56.46 36.01 -29.70
N SER A 26 57.59 35.29 -29.63
CA SER A 26 57.66 33.87 -30.03
C SER A 26 56.85 33.00 -29.08
N SER A 27 56.94 33.27 -27.77
CA SER A 27 56.12 32.59 -26.75
C SER A 27 54.63 32.88 -26.94
N LEU A 28 54.26 34.12 -27.29
CA LEU A 28 52.88 34.48 -27.60
C LEU A 28 52.39 33.81 -28.90
N ALA A 29 53.24 33.78 -29.92
CA ALA A 29 52.93 33.14 -31.20
C ALA A 29 52.85 31.61 -31.09
N LEU A 30 53.67 30.98 -30.25
CA LEU A 30 53.54 29.56 -29.92
C LEU A 30 52.26 29.30 -29.12
N ALA A 31 51.97 30.11 -28.09
CA ALA A 31 50.73 29.98 -27.31
C ALA A 31 49.46 30.11 -28.19
N ALA A 32 49.45 31.03 -29.15
CA ALA A 32 48.34 31.19 -30.10
C ALA A 32 48.27 30.10 -31.18
N ARG A 33 49.39 29.42 -31.48
CA ARG A 33 49.44 28.29 -32.42
C ARG A 33 49.00 26.97 -31.77
N ASP A 34 49.22 26.83 -30.47
CA ASP A 34 48.92 25.62 -29.71
C ASP A 34 47.49 25.62 -29.12
N GLU A 35 46.74 26.72 -29.24
CA GLU A 35 45.37 26.79 -28.78
C GLU A 35 44.43 26.13 -29.81
N ARG A 36 43.98 24.91 -29.47
CA ARG A 36 43.06 24.10 -30.28
C ARG A 36 41.75 24.85 -30.53
N ILE A 37 41.41 25.04 -31.81
CA ILE A 37 40.16 25.67 -32.26
C ILE A 37 39.19 24.59 -32.77
N TYR A 38 37.92 24.68 -32.36
CA TYR A 38 36.87 23.77 -32.82
C TYR A 38 36.50 24.01 -34.30
N PRO A 39 36.20 22.95 -35.07
CA PRO A 39 35.88 23.07 -36.49
C PRO A 39 34.57 23.83 -36.73
N SER A 40 34.41 24.39 -37.94
CA SER A 40 33.31 25.30 -38.27
C SER A 40 31.90 24.68 -38.28
N ASN A 41 31.79 23.36 -38.16
CA ASN A 41 30.56 22.59 -38.28
C ASN A 41 30.15 21.89 -36.98
N ILE A 42 30.72 22.26 -35.81
CA ILE A 42 30.40 21.64 -34.52
C ILE A 42 29.50 22.52 -33.63
N SER A 43 28.55 21.86 -32.96
CA SER A 43 27.67 22.43 -31.95
C SER A 43 27.49 21.45 -30.80
N VAL A 44 27.11 21.96 -29.62
CA VAL A 44 26.63 21.17 -28.49
C VAL A 44 25.15 21.46 -28.32
N ASP A 45 24.33 20.47 -28.64
CA ASP A 45 22.88 20.56 -28.74
C ASP A 45 22.33 21.89 -29.30
N GLY A 46 22.85 22.28 -30.47
CA GLY A 46 22.45 23.51 -31.16
C GLY A 46 23.20 24.79 -30.73
N ILE A 47 23.91 24.79 -29.61
CA ILE A 47 24.82 25.90 -29.23
C ILE A 47 26.11 25.76 -30.05
N ALA A 48 26.36 26.72 -30.94
CA ALA A 48 27.55 26.72 -31.78
C ALA A 48 28.81 26.98 -30.94
N ILE A 49 29.76 26.04 -31.00
CA ILE A 49 31.13 26.19 -30.46
C ILE A 49 32.17 26.32 -31.58
N ALA A 50 31.69 26.45 -32.82
CA ALA A 50 32.48 26.54 -34.03
C ALA A 50 33.45 27.73 -34.00
N ASN A 51 34.70 27.51 -34.43
CA ASN A 51 35.76 28.51 -34.51
C ASN A 51 36.14 29.15 -33.16
N GLN A 52 35.79 28.51 -32.04
CA GLN A 52 36.12 28.99 -30.70
C GLN A 52 37.28 28.17 -30.12
N THR A 53 38.06 28.80 -29.23
CA THR A 53 38.98 28.06 -28.35
C THR A 53 38.20 27.27 -27.30
N ARG A 54 38.85 26.33 -26.60
CA ARG A 54 38.21 25.58 -25.51
C ARG A 54 37.62 26.48 -24.41
N GLN A 55 38.30 27.56 -24.05
CA GLN A 55 37.81 28.50 -23.04
C GLN A 55 36.63 29.34 -23.54
N GLU A 56 36.65 29.75 -24.81
CA GLU A 56 35.55 30.49 -25.43
C GLU A 56 34.30 29.61 -25.60
N ALA A 57 34.50 28.34 -25.95
CA ALA A 57 33.44 27.33 -26.00
C ALA A 57 32.82 27.12 -24.63
N LEU A 58 33.63 26.97 -23.57
CA LEU A 58 33.12 26.84 -22.21
C LEU A 58 32.23 28.02 -21.82
N ARG A 59 32.67 29.27 -22.05
CA ARG A 59 31.87 30.47 -21.76
C ARG A 59 30.58 30.54 -22.56
N SER A 60 30.62 30.16 -23.84
CA SER A 60 29.45 30.13 -24.71
C SER A 60 28.42 29.11 -24.22
N LEU A 61 28.89 27.95 -23.76
CA LEU A 61 28.04 26.91 -23.16
C LEU A 61 27.50 27.32 -21.79
N GLU A 62 28.31 27.92 -20.91
CA GLU A 62 27.83 28.44 -19.61
C GLU A 62 26.71 29.47 -19.78
N GLY A 63 26.84 30.37 -20.76
CA GLY A 63 25.80 31.34 -21.10
C GLY A 63 24.55 30.69 -21.67
N GLY A 64 24.69 29.88 -22.73
CA GLY A 64 23.57 29.27 -23.44
C GLY A 64 22.85 28.17 -22.65
N MET A 65 23.57 27.37 -21.86
CA MET A 65 22.98 26.28 -21.08
C MET A 65 22.27 26.77 -19.81
N ASN A 66 22.57 27.97 -19.31
CA ASN A 66 21.81 28.59 -18.23
C ASN A 66 20.38 28.94 -18.67
N GLU A 67 20.18 29.31 -19.94
CA GLU A 67 18.85 29.56 -20.53
C GLU A 67 18.13 28.27 -20.95
N TRP A 68 18.82 27.14 -20.90
CA TRP A 68 18.29 25.89 -21.40
C TRP A 68 17.43 25.15 -20.35
N GLU A 69 16.15 24.97 -20.68
CA GLU A 69 15.18 24.15 -19.94
C GLU A 69 15.28 22.68 -20.36
N GLY A 70 16.33 21.98 -19.95
CA GLY A 70 16.37 20.52 -20.13
C GLY A 70 15.18 19.86 -19.43
N ILE A 71 14.47 18.97 -20.12
CA ILE A 71 13.29 18.27 -19.58
C ILE A 71 13.55 16.78 -19.58
N LEU A 72 13.67 16.18 -18.40
CA LEU A 72 13.64 14.74 -18.20
C LEU A 72 12.21 14.24 -18.38
N ARG A 73 12.03 13.26 -19.27
CA ARG A 73 10.77 12.61 -19.55
C ARG A 73 10.79 11.22 -18.92
N LEU A 74 9.82 10.96 -18.04
CA LEU A 74 9.66 9.67 -17.39
C LEU A 74 8.34 9.05 -17.86
N LYS A 75 8.38 7.80 -18.32
CA LYS A 75 7.19 7.07 -18.77
C LYS A 75 6.78 6.04 -17.74
N ILE A 76 5.55 6.12 -17.23
CA ILE A 76 5.01 5.11 -16.31
C ILE A 76 4.52 3.92 -17.14
N SER A 77 5.19 2.77 -16.98
CA SER A 77 4.99 1.58 -17.83
C SER A 77 3.53 1.09 -17.92
N ASN A 78 2.76 1.17 -16.83
CA ASN A 78 1.39 0.64 -16.77
C ASN A 78 0.31 1.64 -17.22
N ALA A 79 0.61 2.95 -17.19
CA ALA A 79 -0.35 4.01 -17.49
C ALA A 79 -0.14 4.65 -18.87
N GLY A 80 1.07 4.51 -19.45
CA GLY A 80 1.45 5.22 -20.68
C GLY A 80 1.64 6.73 -20.50
N GLU A 81 1.45 7.24 -19.28
CA GLU A 81 1.63 8.64 -18.91
C GLU A 81 3.11 9.04 -18.98
N ILE A 82 3.38 10.22 -19.52
CA ILE A 82 4.71 10.83 -19.60
C ILE A 82 4.75 12.02 -18.65
N ILE A 83 5.62 11.94 -17.66
CA ILE A 83 5.91 13.02 -16.73
C ILE A 83 7.13 13.78 -17.24
N SER A 84 6.95 15.08 -17.43
CA SER A 84 8.00 16.00 -17.84
C SER A 84 8.50 16.78 -16.62
N ILE A 85 9.80 16.72 -16.36
CA ILE A 85 10.42 17.34 -15.19
C ILE A 85 11.61 18.18 -15.64
N PRO A 86 11.65 19.49 -15.34
CA PRO A 86 12.84 20.30 -15.57
C PRO A 86 14.04 19.70 -14.82
N ILE A 87 15.16 19.51 -15.50
CA ILE A 87 16.36 18.84 -14.94
C ILE A 87 16.91 19.60 -13.71
N LYS A 88 16.73 20.93 -13.69
CA LYS A 88 17.13 21.81 -12.57
C LYS A 88 16.33 21.53 -11.30
N ASP A 89 15.05 21.20 -11.42
CA ASP A 89 14.17 20.94 -10.27
C ASP A 89 14.52 19.64 -9.54
N ILE A 90 15.24 18.74 -10.21
CA ILE A 90 15.66 17.42 -9.70
C ILE A 90 17.17 17.32 -9.52
N GLY A 91 17.88 18.45 -9.44
CA GLY A 91 19.30 18.47 -9.14
C GLY A 91 20.20 17.90 -10.23
N ILE A 92 19.76 17.94 -11.48
CA ILE A 92 20.56 17.54 -12.64
C ILE A 92 21.07 18.80 -13.35
N SER A 93 22.37 18.83 -13.63
CA SER A 93 23.03 19.89 -14.38
C SER A 93 23.81 19.36 -15.57
N TYR A 94 24.26 20.26 -16.43
CA TYR A 94 25.17 19.92 -17.52
C TYR A 94 26.61 19.89 -17.02
N ASP A 95 27.32 18.78 -17.26
CA ASP A 95 28.76 18.68 -17.03
C ASP A 95 29.50 19.22 -18.26
N LEU A 96 29.70 20.54 -18.28
CA LEU A 96 30.30 21.25 -19.42
C LEU A 96 31.73 20.79 -19.70
N ASP A 97 32.52 20.55 -18.66
CA ASP A 97 33.90 20.07 -18.81
C ASP A 97 33.96 18.71 -19.49
N ARG A 98 33.17 17.74 -19.02
CA ARG A 98 33.10 16.42 -19.67
C ARG A 98 32.49 16.51 -21.06
N THR A 99 31.53 17.40 -21.27
CA THR A 99 30.94 17.65 -22.59
C THR A 99 32.00 18.15 -23.60
N LEU A 100 32.87 19.07 -23.19
CA LEU A 100 33.98 19.54 -24.01
C LEU A 100 35.02 18.43 -24.25
N VAL A 101 35.30 17.56 -23.26
CA VAL A 101 36.14 16.37 -23.48
C VAL A 101 35.53 15.43 -24.52
N LYS A 102 34.22 15.20 -24.49
CA LYS A 102 33.50 14.41 -25.50
C LYS A 102 33.57 15.06 -26.88
N ALA A 103 33.42 16.38 -26.96
CA ALA A 103 33.58 17.12 -28.20
C ALA A 103 35.00 17.00 -28.76
N ASP A 104 36.02 17.13 -27.91
CA ASP A 104 37.42 16.96 -28.27
C ASP A 104 37.72 15.57 -28.82
N ASP A 105 37.22 14.50 -28.19
CA ASP A 105 37.40 13.12 -28.66
C ASP A 105 36.75 12.87 -30.03
N ILE A 106 35.55 13.42 -30.27
CA ILE A 106 34.87 13.34 -31.57
C ILE A 106 35.70 14.05 -32.65
N VAL A 107 36.22 15.24 -32.34
CA VAL A 107 37.06 16.01 -33.25
C VAL A 107 38.38 15.27 -33.50
N ASP A 108 39.03 14.71 -32.49
CA ASP A 108 40.28 13.97 -32.64
C ASP A 108 40.11 12.69 -33.47
N LYS A 109 39.06 11.90 -33.21
CA LYS A 109 38.73 10.72 -34.02
C LYS A 109 38.38 11.09 -35.47
N SER A 110 37.77 12.25 -35.68
CA SER A 110 37.47 12.75 -37.03
C SER A 110 38.76 13.14 -37.80
N GLN A 111 39.79 13.61 -37.09
CA GLN A 111 41.06 14.04 -37.68
C GLN A 111 42.11 12.92 -37.78
N ALA A 112 42.09 11.92 -36.89
CA ALA A 112 42.99 10.77 -36.90
C ALA A 112 42.69 9.73 -38.01
N ALA A 113 41.55 9.85 -38.69
CA ALA A 113 41.20 9.02 -39.85
C ALA A 113 41.87 9.57 -41.11
N ASP A 114 43.13 9.20 -41.30
CA ASP A 114 44.11 9.70 -42.28
C ASP A 114 43.78 9.34 -43.75
N SER A 115 42.61 9.75 -44.25
CA SER A 115 42.21 9.56 -45.65
C SER A 115 41.77 10.89 -46.25
N LEU A 116 42.64 11.45 -47.08
CA LEU A 116 42.56 12.75 -47.77
C LEU A 116 41.19 13.04 -48.45
N TRP A 117 40.36 12.03 -48.68
CA TRP A 117 39.04 12.14 -49.31
C TRP A 117 37.87 12.38 -48.32
N LYS A 118 38.04 12.18 -47.00
CA LYS A 118 37.00 12.49 -46.00
C LYS A 118 36.97 13.96 -45.57
N ASN A 119 38.10 14.67 -45.68
CA ASN A 119 38.20 16.10 -45.33
C ASN A 119 37.34 17.01 -46.21
N ALA A 120 36.93 16.56 -47.40
CA ALA A 120 35.97 17.26 -48.26
C ALA A 120 34.50 16.95 -47.91
N MET A 121 34.22 15.76 -47.35
CA MET A 121 32.86 15.27 -47.07
C MET A 121 32.37 15.65 -45.66
N ILE A 122 33.28 15.76 -44.68
CA ILE A 122 32.94 16.08 -43.28
C ILE A 122 32.70 17.58 -43.07
N ARG A 123 33.36 18.47 -43.84
CA ARG A 123 33.14 19.93 -43.74
C ARG A 123 31.70 20.36 -43.99
N GLY A 124 30.89 19.54 -44.68
CA GLY A 124 29.48 19.81 -44.94
C GLY A 124 28.49 19.17 -43.95
N LYS A 125 28.92 18.21 -43.11
CA LYS A 125 28.01 17.52 -42.19
C LYS A 125 28.13 18.14 -40.79
N ALA A 126 27.04 18.70 -40.29
CA ALA A 126 26.99 19.23 -38.92
C ALA A 126 27.29 18.13 -37.90
N ILE A 127 28.18 18.43 -36.94
CA ILE A 127 28.50 17.60 -35.79
C ILE A 127 27.77 18.20 -34.60
N ASN A 128 26.70 17.55 -34.15
CA ASN A 128 26.01 17.94 -32.92
C ASN A 128 26.41 16.98 -31.80
N VAL A 129 26.98 17.52 -30.73
CA VAL A 129 27.40 16.77 -29.55
C VAL A 129 26.29 16.89 -28.50
N ASN A 130 25.75 15.76 -28.04
CA ASN A 130 24.83 15.77 -26.90
C ASN A 130 25.63 16.05 -25.62
N PRO A 131 25.17 16.99 -24.76
CA PRO A 131 25.84 17.28 -23.52
C PRO A 131 25.81 16.08 -22.58
N ILE A 132 26.80 16.05 -21.69
CA ILE A 132 26.85 15.11 -20.60
C ILE A 132 26.09 15.72 -19.43
N LEU A 133 25.17 14.94 -18.86
CA LEU A 133 24.38 15.34 -17.70
C LEU A 133 25.02 14.76 -16.43
N ARG A 134 24.90 15.50 -15.33
CA ARG A 134 25.36 15.07 -14.01
C ARG A 134 24.26 15.27 -12.99
N LEU A 135 24.02 14.24 -12.19
CA LEU A 135 23.17 14.31 -11.02
C LEU A 135 24.00 14.88 -9.85
N ASP A 136 23.77 16.15 -9.52
CA ASP A 136 24.44 16.85 -8.42
C ASP A 136 23.73 16.59 -7.09
N ASP A 137 22.40 16.58 -7.09
CA ASP A 137 21.59 16.38 -5.89
C ASP A 137 20.69 15.14 -6.02
N LYS A 138 21.11 14.06 -5.37
CA LYS A 138 20.38 12.79 -5.36
C LYS A 138 19.09 12.86 -4.54
N GLU A 139 19.02 13.74 -3.54
CA GLU A 139 17.87 13.84 -2.64
C GLU A 139 16.70 14.56 -3.33
N LEU A 140 16.99 15.54 -4.20
CA LEU A 140 15.96 16.18 -5.04
C LEU A 140 15.32 15.18 -6.01
N LEU A 141 16.13 14.38 -6.71
CA LEU A 141 15.61 13.31 -7.57
C LEU A 141 14.81 12.28 -6.77
N TYR A 142 15.34 11.85 -5.62
CA TYR A 142 14.68 10.86 -4.77
C TYR A 142 13.32 11.36 -4.23
N SER A 143 13.27 12.60 -3.74
CA SER A 143 12.03 13.20 -3.23
C SER A 143 10.98 13.36 -4.33
N ARG A 144 11.39 13.76 -5.54
CA ARG A 144 10.48 13.83 -6.69
C ARG A 144 9.95 12.46 -7.10
N LEU A 145 10.78 11.42 -7.08
CA LEU A 145 10.34 10.04 -7.35
C LEU A 145 9.39 9.53 -6.25
N LEU A 146 9.56 9.94 -4.99
CA LEU A 146 8.60 9.64 -3.92
C LEU A 146 7.23 10.28 -4.16
N GLU A 147 7.18 11.52 -4.63
CA GLU A 147 5.91 12.19 -4.98
C GLU A 147 5.19 11.45 -6.12
N ILE A 148 5.93 11.08 -7.16
CA ILE A 148 5.37 10.29 -8.29
C ILE A 148 4.92 8.91 -7.78
N LYS A 149 5.67 8.29 -6.87
CA LYS A 149 5.29 7.01 -6.25
C LYS A 149 3.98 7.13 -5.49
N GLN A 150 3.72 8.23 -4.78
CA GLN A 150 2.46 8.42 -4.04
C GLN A 150 1.22 8.47 -4.95
N THR A 151 1.35 8.97 -6.18
CA THR A 151 0.24 9.02 -7.14
C THR A 151 0.14 7.78 -8.03
N THR A 152 1.26 7.08 -8.24
CA THR A 152 1.34 5.90 -9.11
C THR A 152 1.06 4.60 -8.38
N ASP A 153 1.50 4.49 -7.12
CA ASP A 153 1.33 3.28 -6.35
C ASP A 153 -0.13 3.05 -6.00
N LYS A 154 -0.55 1.79 -6.13
CA LYS A 154 -1.86 1.32 -5.71
C LYS A 154 -1.66 0.10 -4.82
N PRO A 155 -2.19 0.08 -3.60
CA PRO A 155 -2.12 -1.11 -2.78
C PRO A 155 -2.90 -2.24 -3.45
N ALA A 156 -2.45 -3.48 -3.27
CA ALA A 156 -3.29 -4.62 -3.62
C ALA A 156 -4.47 -4.70 -2.64
N ILE A 157 -5.64 -5.08 -3.14
CA ILE A 157 -6.86 -5.21 -2.35
C ILE A 157 -7.20 -6.69 -2.29
N ASP A 158 -7.22 -7.24 -1.07
CA ASP A 158 -7.59 -8.62 -0.82
C ASP A 158 -9.05 -8.91 -1.18
N ALA A 159 -9.30 -10.10 -1.71
CA ALA A 159 -10.65 -10.62 -1.88
C ALA A 159 -11.31 -10.80 -0.50
N ARG A 160 -12.62 -10.59 -0.43
CA ARG A 160 -13.38 -10.65 0.84
C ARG A 160 -14.63 -11.48 0.68
N VAL A 161 -15.13 -11.98 1.80
CA VAL A 161 -16.44 -12.63 1.89
C VAL A 161 -17.28 -11.88 2.92
N LEU A 162 -18.43 -11.38 2.49
CA LEU A 162 -19.44 -10.78 3.37
C LEU A 162 -20.58 -11.76 3.56
N TYR A 163 -21.08 -11.91 4.77
CA TYR A 163 -22.31 -12.65 5.02
C TYR A 163 -23.44 -11.67 5.28
N LYS A 164 -24.48 -11.71 4.45
CA LYS A 164 -25.65 -10.82 4.52
C LYS A 164 -26.91 -11.60 4.22
N ASP A 165 -27.90 -11.53 5.12
CA ASP A 165 -29.23 -12.15 4.94
C ASP A 165 -29.21 -13.66 4.61
N GLY A 166 -28.24 -14.40 5.16
CA GLY A 166 -28.10 -15.84 4.90
C GLY A 166 -27.27 -16.19 3.67
N LEU A 167 -26.76 -15.21 2.94
CA LEU A 167 -25.97 -15.39 1.73
C LEU A 167 -24.52 -14.91 1.94
N LEU A 168 -23.57 -15.64 1.34
CA LEU A 168 -22.17 -15.22 1.26
C LEU A 168 -21.96 -14.48 -0.06
N GLU A 169 -21.58 -13.21 0.03
CA GLU A 169 -21.20 -12.35 -1.08
C GLU A 169 -19.67 -12.28 -1.18
N TYR A 170 -19.15 -12.61 -2.36
CA TYR A 170 -17.71 -12.67 -2.63
C TYR A 170 -17.27 -11.41 -3.36
N ILE A 171 -16.43 -10.61 -2.71
CA ILE A 171 -15.83 -9.40 -3.29
C ILE A 171 -14.48 -9.79 -3.88
N SER A 172 -14.29 -9.45 -5.15
CA SER A 172 -13.07 -9.81 -5.89
C SER A 172 -11.86 -9.01 -5.44
N HIS A 173 -10.68 -9.62 -5.53
CA HIS A 173 -9.43 -8.92 -5.29
C HIS A 173 -9.09 -7.95 -6.42
N GLU A 174 -8.27 -6.96 -6.09
CA GLU A 174 -7.63 -6.08 -7.06
C GLU A 174 -6.12 -6.15 -6.91
N LYS A 175 -5.41 -6.28 -8.03
CA LYS A 175 -3.96 -6.24 -8.05
C LYS A 175 -3.49 -4.82 -7.78
N GLY A 176 -2.46 -4.71 -6.95
CA GLY A 176 -1.78 -3.44 -6.69
C GLY A 176 -0.61 -3.23 -7.66
N SER A 177 0.05 -2.10 -7.48
CA SER A 177 1.24 -1.72 -8.22
C SER A 177 2.16 -0.88 -7.36
N ALA A 178 3.46 -1.16 -7.40
CA ALA A 178 4.48 -0.39 -6.68
C ALA A 178 5.66 -0.04 -7.58
N MET A 179 5.94 1.25 -7.70
CA MET A 179 7.12 1.77 -8.39
C MET A 179 8.39 1.37 -7.64
N ASN A 180 9.39 0.87 -8.37
CA ASN A 180 10.69 0.58 -7.81
C ASN A 180 11.64 1.78 -7.97
N ILE A 181 11.77 2.59 -6.91
CA ILE A 181 12.63 3.80 -6.92
C ILE A 181 14.10 3.45 -7.19
N SER A 182 14.59 2.34 -6.64
CA SER A 182 16.00 1.96 -6.82
C SER A 182 16.33 1.65 -8.29
N VAL A 183 15.41 0.97 -8.98
CA VAL A 183 15.52 0.68 -10.42
C VAL A 183 15.36 1.96 -11.23
N ALA A 184 14.39 2.81 -10.89
CA ALA A 184 14.18 4.10 -11.55
C ALA A 184 15.44 4.99 -11.49
N ILE A 185 16.07 5.11 -10.32
CA ILE A 185 17.31 5.90 -10.18
C ILE A 185 18.43 5.32 -11.04
N LYS A 186 18.54 3.99 -11.12
CA LYS A 186 19.53 3.33 -11.98
C LYS A 186 19.27 3.66 -13.46
N GLU A 187 18.03 3.46 -13.92
CA GLU A 187 17.63 3.71 -15.31
C GLU A 187 17.82 5.18 -15.71
N ILE A 188 17.50 6.10 -14.80
CA ILE A 188 17.74 7.54 -15.00
C ILE A 188 19.24 7.81 -15.09
N ASN A 189 20.06 7.30 -14.17
CA ASN A 189 21.51 7.53 -14.23
C ASN A 189 22.15 6.95 -15.50
N ASP A 190 21.71 5.77 -15.95
CA ASP A 190 22.18 5.16 -17.19
C ASP A 190 21.82 6.05 -18.41
N ALA A 191 20.59 6.58 -18.45
CA ALA A 191 20.16 7.51 -19.50
C ALA A 191 20.94 8.84 -19.48
N LEU A 192 21.14 9.43 -18.29
CA LEU A 192 21.90 10.66 -18.12
C LEU A 192 23.36 10.51 -18.55
N ALA A 193 23.97 9.34 -18.32
CA ALA A 193 25.34 9.04 -18.75
C ALA A 193 25.49 9.05 -20.28
N GLU A 194 24.44 8.71 -21.02
CA GLU A 194 24.39 8.77 -22.49
C GLU A 194 24.00 10.16 -23.03
N GLY A 195 23.56 11.06 -22.14
CA GLY A 195 23.00 12.36 -22.50
C GLY A 195 21.56 12.26 -22.99
N ASP A 196 20.85 11.19 -22.63
CA ASP A 196 19.43 10.98 -22.95
C ASP A 196 18.54 11.50 -21.82
N LEU A 197 17.57 12.33 -22.17
CA LEU A 197 16.55 12.85 -21.27
C LEU A 197 15.23 12.08 -21.39
N GLY A 198 15.22 10.96 -22.10
CA GLY A 198 14.13 10.01 -22.13
C GLY A 198 13.19 10.13 -23.33
N PRO A 199 12.07 9.37 -23.32
CA PRO A 199 11.40 8.87 -22.13
C PRO A 199 12.08 7.66 -21.46
N VAL A 200 12.50 7.84 -20.21
CA VAL A 200 13.00 6.74 -19.36
C VAL A 200 11.80 5.98 -18.80
N SER A 201 11.72 4.68 -19.06
CA SER A 201 10.59 3.86 -18.60
C SER A 201 10.76 3.52 -17.13
N LEU A 202 9.83 3.97 -16.28
CA LEU A 202 9.82 3.64 -14.87
C LEU A 202 9.23 2.26 -14.65
N THR A 203 10.01 1.38 -14.04
CA THR A 203 9.57 0.03 -13.67
C THR A 203 8.59 0.07 -12.50
N VAL A 204 7.38 -0.45 -12.74
CA VAL A 204 6.32 -0.62 -11.73
C VAL A 204 6.04 -2.11 -11.59
N ASN A 205 6.25 -2.64 -10.39
CA ASN A 205 6.01 -4.04 -10.08
C ASN A 205 4.54 -4.26 -9.72
N GLU A 206 3.94 -5.32 -10.23
CA GLU A 206 2.61 -5.75 -9.80
C GLU A 206 2.68 -6.28 -8.36
N LEU A 207 1.79 -5.79 -7.49
CA LEU A 207 1.60 -6.34 -6.17
C LEU A 207 0.42 -7.31 -6.20
N SER A 208 0.68 -8.58 -5.89
CA SER A 208 -0.40 -9.54 -5.69
C SER A 208 -1.06 -9.32 -4.33
N PRO A 209 -2.40 -9.42 -4.25
CA PRO A 209 -3.09 -9.44 -2.96
C PRO A 209 -2.70 -10.70 -2.17
N ASN A 210 -2.81 -10.62 -0.85
CA ASN A 210 -2.60 -11.74 0.06
C ASN A 210 -3.71 -12.79 -0.08
N VAL A 211 -4.94 -12.35 -0.36
CA VAL A 211 -6.10 -13.22 -0.56
C VAL A 211 -6.70 -13.00 -1.94
N LYS A 212 -6.81 -14.05 -2.75
CA LYS A 212 -7.38 -14.02 -4.10
C LYS A 212 -8.76 -14.66 -4.16
N ASN A 213 -9.46 -14.42 -5.26
CA ASN A 213 -10.77 -15.05 -5.53
C ASN A 213 -10.70 -16.59 -5.53
N GLU A 214 -9.58 -17.14 -6.01
CA GLU A 214 -9.35 -18.58 -6.07
C GLU A 214 -9.25 -19.22 -4.69
N ASP A 215 -8.79 -18.47 -3.69
CA ASP A 215 -8.64 -18.91 -2.31
C ASP A 215 -10.00 -18.96 -1.61
N ILE A 216 -10.85 -17.96 -1.87
CA ILE A 216 -12.10 -17.77 -1.12
C ILE A 216 -13.30 -18.51 -1.71
N LYS A 217 -13.26 -18.92 -2.99
CA LYS A 217 -14.40 -19.54 -3.70
C LYS A 217 -15.01 -20.77 -2.99
N ASN A 218 -14.21 -21.46 -2.18
CA ASN A 218 -14.60 -22.67 -1.46
C ASN A 218 -14.89 -22.42 0.03
N VAL A 219 -14.72 -21.19 0.51
CA VAL A 219 -14.98 -20.79 1.89
C VAL A 219 -16.47 -20.53 2.08
N LYS A 220 -17.25 -21.61 2.22
CA LYS A 220 -18.72 -21.55 2.24
C LYS A 220 -19.36 -22.33 3.40
N GLU A 221 -18.63 -23.25 4.01
CA GLU A 221 -19.18 -24.15 5.02
C GLU A 221 -18.86 -23.65 6.42
N LEU A 222 -19.86 -23.72 7.30
CA LEU A 222 -19.65 -23.44 8.71
C LEU A 222 -18.80 -24.57 9.30
N ILE A 223 -17.65 -24.23 9.88
CA ILE A 223 -16.77 -25.21 10.52
C ILE A 223 -16.65 -24.98 12.03
N GLY A 224 -16.92 -23.75 12.49
CA GLY A 224 -17.00 -23.43 13.91
C GLY A 224 -18.01 -22.35 14.19
N VAL A 225 -18.62 -22.41 15.36
CA VAL A 225 -19.58 -21.41 15.82
C VAL A 225 -19.53 -21.27 17.32
N TYR A 226 -19.71 -20.05 17.80
CA TYR A 226 -19.93 -19.75 19.21
C TYR A 226 -20.94 -18.61 19.34
N ILE A 227 -21.80 -18.70 20.35
CA ILE A 227 -22.79 -17.68 20.68
C ILE A 227 -22.54 -17.25 22.12
N SER A 228 -22.30 -15.96 22.31
CA SER A 228 -22.14 -15.36 23.64
C SER A 228 -23.24 -14.34 23.91
N LYS A 229 -23.78 -14.32 25.12
CA LYS A 229 -24.73 -13.29 25.53
C LYS A 229 -23.98 -12.00 25.82
N LEU A 230 -24.45 -10.89 25.25
CA LEU A 230 -23.89 -9.58 25.53
C LEU A 230 -24.58 -8.91 26.71
N ASP A 231 -23.81 -8.17 27.49
CA ASP A 231 -24.37 -7.24 28.48
C ASP A 231 -25.10 -6.09 27.76
N ARG A 232 -26.20 -5.61 28.32
CA ARG A 232 -27.03 -4.54 27.74
C ARG A 232 -26.45 -3.14 27.99
N SER A 233 -25.25 -3.05 28.55
CA SER A 233 -24.55 -1.78 28.77
C SER A 233 -24.29 -1.06 27.43
N PRO A 234 -24.76 0.19 27.25
CA PRO A 234 -24.58 0.93 25.99
C PRO A 234 -23.11 1.08 25.56
N ILE A 235 -22.20 1.29 26.52
CA ILE A 235 -20.77 1.49 26.27
C ILE A 235 -20.14 0.20 25.73
N ILE A 236 -20.48 -0.94 26.32
CA ILE A 236 -19.96 -2.25 25.86
C ILE A 236 -20.45 -2.53 24.44
N ASN A 237 -21.72 -2.22 24.15
CA ASN A 237 -22.30 -2.42 22.82
C ASN A 237 -21.67 -1.53 21.74
N SER A 238 -21.38 -0.25 22.03
CA SER A 238 -20.71 0.63 21.06
C SER A 238 -19.28 0.17 20.75
N ASP A 239 -18.52 -0.22 21.77
CA ASP A 239 -17.15 -0.72 21.59
C ASP A 239 -17.15 -2.06 20.85
N MET A 240 -18.11 -2.94 21.14
CA MET A 240 -18.27 -4.21 20.44
C MET A 240 -18.58 -4.00 18.96
N GLN A 241 -19.47 -3.06 18.62
CA GLN A 241 -19.77 -2.73 17.22
C GLN A 241 -18.55 -2.19 16.47
N LEU A 242 -17.73 -1.35 17.13
CA LEU A 242 -16.46 -0.89 16.56
C LEU A 242 -15.48 -2.05 16.31
N LEU A 243 -15.32 -2.94 17.29
CA LEU A 243 -14.44 -4.10 17.14
C LEU A 243 -14.91 -5.03 16.01
N ILE A 244 -16.21 -5.30 15.92
CA ILE A 244 -16.78 -6.11 14.85
C ILE A 244 -16.57 -5.46 13.49
N SER A 245 -16.75 -4.14 13.35
CA SER A 245 -16.56 -3.47 12.05
C SER A 245 -15.11 -3.52 11.56
N LEU A 246 -14.14 -3.64 12.48
CA LEU A 246 -12.72 -3.75 12.17
C LEU A 246 -12.26 -5.20 11.92
N LEU A 247 -12.90 -6.18 12.55
CA LEU A 247 -12.45 -7.57 12.55
C LEU A 247 -13.29 -8.52 11.67
N ASN A 248 -14.57 -8.19 11.44
CA ASN A 248 -15.46 -9.03 10.64
C ASN A 248 -14.97 -9.12 9.19
N GLY A 249 -15.02 -10.32 8.61
CA GLY A 249 -14.60 -10.56 7.24
C GLY A 249 -13.12 -10.85 7.07
N ASN A 250 -12.35 -10.96 8.17
CA ASN A 250 -10.94 -11.35 8.09
C ASN A 250 -10.82 -12.78 7.56
N ILE A 251 -9.96 -12.96 6.56
CA ILE A 251 -9.62 -14.25 5.97
C ILE A 251 -8.20 -14.58 6.40
N VAL A 252 -8.01 -15.78 6.93
CA VAL A 252 -6.72 -16.29 7.40
C VAL A 252 -6.31 -17.42 6.47
N ILE A 253 -5.25 -17.22 5.68
CA ILE A 253 -4.79 -18.23 4.72
C ILE A 253 -4.05 -19.37 5.43
N PRO A 254 -3.93 -20.57 4.82
CA PRO A 254 -3.21 -21.69 5.40
C PRO A 254 -1.79 -21.32 5.88
N GLY A 255 -1.48 -21.68 7.13
CA GLY A 255 -0.21 -21.39 7.79
C GLY A 255 -0.08 -19.98 8.39
N GLU A 256 -0.98 -19.06 8.08
CA GLU A 256 -0.97 -17.72 8.64
C GLU A 256 -1.51 -17.70 10.09
N THR A 257 -1.00 -16.77 10.90
CA THR A 257 -1.48 -16.51 12.24
C THR A 257 -2.27 -15.21 12.28
N PHE A 258 -3.55 -15.30 12.62
CA PHE A 258 -4.35 -14.15 13.02
C PHE A 258 -3.96 -13.70 14.43
N SER A 259 -3.95 -12.38 14.64
CA SER A 259 -3.81 -11.73 15.95
C SER A 259 -4.76 -10.54 16.00
N MET A 260 -5.60 -10.49 17.03
CA MET A 260 -6.58 -9.42 17.18
C MET A 260 -5.89 -8.07 17.41
N ILE A 261 -4.86 -8.01 18.26
CA ILE A 261 -4.11 -6.77 18.53
C ILE A 261 -3.44 -6.23 17.26
N LYS A 262 -2.79 -7.11 16.48
CA LYS A 262 -2.13 -6.70 15.23
C LYS A 262 -3.15 -6.19 14.23
N THR A 263 -4.26 -6.89 14.06
CA THR A 263 -5.34 -6.49 13.12
C THR A 263 -5.95 -5.14 13.51
N LEU A 264 -6.10 -4.88 14.81
CA LEU A 264 -6.61 -3.61 15.32
C LEU A 264 -5.56 -2.49 15.35
N ASN A 265 -4.29 -2.76 14.99
CA ASN A 265 -3.18 -1.81 15.06
C ASN A 265 -3.13 -1.07 16.41
N GLN A 266 -3.24 -1.82 17.51
CA GLN A 266 -3.22 -1.30 18.88
C GLN A 266 -4.41 -0.39 19.27
N LYS A 267 -5.44 -0.25 18.43
CA LYS A 267 -6.68 0.49 18.74
C LYS A 267 -7.69 -0.38 19.50
N VAL A 268 -7.26 -1.00 20.59
CA VAL A 268 -8.13 -1.83 21.43
C VAL A 268 -8.85 -0.95 22.45
N PRO A 269 -10.20 -0.92 22.48
CA PRO A 269 -10.94 -0.21 23.50
C PRO A 269 -10.61 -0.72 24.90
N GLN A 270 -10.49 0.18 25.88
CA GLN A 270 -10.27 -0.17 27.29
C GLN A 270 -11.61 -0.53 27.96
N SER A 271 -12.30 -1.53 27.43
CA SER A 271 -13.58 -1.99 27.96
C SER A 271 -13.69 -3.51 27.94
N PRO A 272 -14.65 -4.09 28.71
CA PRO A 272 -14.88 -5.54 28.71
C PRO A 272 -15.26 -6.11 27.33
N ALA A 273 -15.61 -5.27 26.36
CA ALA A 273 -15.98 -5.70 25.01
C ALA A 273 -14.85 -6.47 24.31
N ALA A 274 -13.61 -5.99 24.42
CA ALA A 274 -12.45 -6.64 23.80
C ALA A 274 -12.23 -8.04 24.38
N ASN A 275 -12.28 -8.19 25.71
CA ASN A 275 -12.16 -9.49 26.38
C ASN A 275 -13.30 -10.44 25.97
N THR A 276 -14.53 -9.93 25.92
CA THR A 276 -15.71 -10.72 25.55
C THR A 276 -15.61 -11.24 24.11
N LEU A 277 -15.14 -10.39 23.19
CA LEU A 277 -14.92 -10.78 21.80
C LEU A 277 -13.76 -11.76 21.65
N SER A 278 -12.65 -11.51 22.35
CA SER A 278 -11.46 -12.36 22.37
C SER A 278 -11.80 -13.78 22.82
N GLU A 279 -12.57 -13.92 23.89
CA GLU A 279 -13.07 -15.23 24.36
C GLU A 279 -14.01 -15.89 23.35
N ALA A 280 -14.93 -15.13 22.75
CA ALA A 280 -15.86 -15.68 21.77
C ALA A 280 -15.15 -16.18 20.50
N ILE A 281 -14.12 -15.46 20.02
CA ILE A 281 -13.26 -15.90 18.91
C ILE A 281 -12.51 -17.17 19.29
N TYR A 282 -11.90 -17.20 20.47
CA TYR A 282 -11.19 -18.37 20.98
C TYR A 282 -12.08 -19.62 20.99
N GLN A 283 -13.30 -19.53 21.54
CA GLN A 283 -14.25 -20.64 21.58
C GLN A 283 -14.70 -21.09 20.19
N ALA A 284 -14.95 -20.15 19.27
CA ALA A 284 -15.30 -20.49 17.89
C ALA A 284 -14.15 -21.22 17.17
N CYS A 285 -12.90 -20.82 17.39
CA CYS A 285 -11.71 -21.48 16.85
C CYS A 285 -11.54 -22.90 17.41
N LEU A 286 -11.77 -23.11 18.71
CA LEU A 286 -11.77 -24.46 19.30
C LEU A 286 -12.83 -25.36 18.64
N ASN A 287 -14.05 -24.83 18.46
CA ASN A 287 -15.12 -25.55 17.77
C ASN A 287 -14.80 -25.87 16.30
N ALA A 288 -13.94 -25.06 15.66
CA ALA A 288 -13.42 -25.29 14.32
C ALA A 288 -12.16 -26.17 14.26
N HIS A 289 -11.65 -26.65 15.40
CA HIS A 289 -10.36 -27.36 15.50
C HIS A 289 -9.16 -26.55 14.96
N ILE A 290 -9.23 -25.23 15.04
CA ILE A 290 -8.16 -24.31 14.66
C ILE A 290 -7.14 -24.23 15.81
N GLN A 291 -5.85 -24.25 15.45
CA GLN A 291 -4.76 -24.15 16.43
C GLN A 291 -4.72 -22.77 17.07
N VAL A 292 -4.99 -22.70 18.37
CA VAL A 292 -4.85 -21.48 19.15
C VAL A 292 -3.38 -21.27 19.52
N VAL A 293 -2.84 -20.10 19.20
CA VAL A 293 -1.46 -19.67 19.50
C VAL A 293 -1.42 -18.91 20.82
N GLU A 294 -2.34 -17.97 21.02
CA GLU A 294 -2.48 -17.21 22.27
C GLU A 294 -3.91 -17.28 22.80
N ARG A 295 -4.02 -17.48 24.12
CA ARG A 295 -5.29 -17.56 24.84
C ARG A 295 -5.63 -16.21 25.48
N PRO A 296 -6.92 -15.81 25.49
CA PRO A 296 -7.38 -14.66 26.25
C PRO A 296 -6.97 -14.73 27.73
N ALA A 297 -6.68 -13.59 28.36
CA ALA A 297 -6.33 -13.55 29.78
C ALA A 297 -7.57 -13.56 30.68
N GLN A 298 -7.45 -14.17 31.86
CA GLN A 298 -8.45 -14.11 32.93
C GLN A 298 -8.28 -12.90 33.87
N THR A 299 -7.36 -11.98 33.56
CA THR A 299 -6.99 -10.84 34.43
C THR A 299 -7.44 -9.50 33.83
N ALA A 300 -7.27 -8.41 34.59
CA ALA A 300 -7.73 -7.08 34.22
C ALA A 300 -7.04 -6.47 32.97
N ALA A 301 -5.89 -7.00 32.53
CA ALA A 301 -5.22 -6.55 31.33
C ALA A 301 -5.68 -7.39 30.12
N PHE A 302 -6.16 -6.73 29.06
CA PHE A 302 -6.47 -7.39 27.80
C PHE A 302 -5.24 -8.15 27.28
N LYS A 303 -5.43 -9.43 26.94
CA LYS A 303 -4.43 -10.26 26.27
C LYS A 303 -4.97 -10.70 24.92
N ASP A 304 -4.08 -10.71 23.94
CA ASP A 304 -4.41 -11.01 22.55
C ASP A 304 -5.11 -12.38 22.42
N VAL A 305 -5.97 -12.49 21.41
CA VAL A 305 -6.36 -13.79 20.86
C VAL A 305 -5.63 -13.95 19.54
N ALA A 306 -4.82 -15.01 19.46
CA ALA A 306 -4.11 -15.35 18.25
C ALA A 306 -4.32 -16.83 17.92
N PHE A 307 -4.54 -17.12 16.64
CA PHE A 307 -4.74 -18.48 16.15
C PHE A 307 -4.08 -18.64 14.80
N MET A 308 -3.57 -19.84 14.54
CA MET A 308 -2.95 -20.20 13.27
C MET A 308 -3.93 -21.04 12.48
N ASN A 309 -4.16 -20.68 11.21
CA ASN A 309 -4.91 -21.54 10.32
C ASN A 309 -4.06 -22.76 9.94
N ASN A 310 -4.22 -23.85 10.70
CA ASN A 310 -3.58 -25.14 10.46
C ASN A 310 -4.32 -26.01 9.43
N LEU A 311 -5.37 -25.49 8.78
CA LEU A 311 -6.14 -26.21 7.77
C LEU A 311 -5.53 -26.02 6.37
N GLY A 312 -5.89 -26.90 5.44
CA GLY A 312 -5.41 -26.83 4.05
C GLY A 312 -6.09 -25.76 3.18
N ASN A 313 -7.10 -25.05 3.71
CA ASN A 313 -7.85 -24.02 3.00
C ASN A 313 -7.99 -22.76 3.87
N PRO A 314 -8.21 -21.58 3.27
CA PRO A 314 -8.46 -20.36 4.03
C PRO A 314 -9.70 -20.48 4.93
N VAL A 315 -9.70 -19.72 6.02
CA VAL A 315 -10.84 -19.60 6.93
C VAL A 315 -11.27 -18.15 7.04
N LEU A 316 -12.58 -17.94 7.11
CA LEU A 316 -13.22 -16.63 7.26
C LEU A 316 -13.77 -16.48 8.68
N LEU A 317 -13.37 -15.40 9.35
CA LEU A 317 -13.94 -14.96 10.62
C LEU A 317 -15.15 -14.08 10.36
N TYR A 318 -16.34 -14.56 10.70
CA TYR A 318 -17.58 -13.80 10.68
C TYR A 318 -18.03 -13.44 12.09
N LEU A 319 -18.33 -12.16 12.29
CA LEU A 319 -18.75 -11.57 13.56
C LEU A 319 -20.04 -10.78 13.35
N ALA A 320 -21.03 -11.00 14.20
CA ALA A 320 -22.27 -10.24 14.19
C ALA A 320 -22.89 -10.09 15.58
N ILE A 321 -23.74 -9.08 15.74
CA ILE A 321 -24.63 -8.97 16.90
C ILE A 321 -26.05 -9.21 16.40
N GLU A 322 -26.70 -10.25 16.92
CA GLU A 322 -28.10 -10.58 16.65
C GLU A 322 -28.81 -10.71 18.01
N ASP A 323 -29.93 -10.00 18.21
CA ASP A 323 -30.74 -10.07 19.44
C ASP A 323 -29.95 -9.94 20.75
N ASN A 324 -28.98 -9.00 20.80
CA ASN A 324 -28.10 -8.77 21.96
C ASN A 324 -27.24 -10.01 22.32
N LYS A 325 -26.90 -10.81 21.31
CA LYS A 325 -25.91 -11.90 21.37
C LYS A 325 -24.81 -11.63 20.36
N LEU A 326 -23.59 -11.92 20.76
CA LEU A 326 -22.44 -11.97 19.87
C LEU A 326 -22.41 -13.34 19.19
N LEU A 327 -22.48 -13.33 17.88
CA LEU A 327 -22.37 -14.49 17.02
C LEU A 327 -20.99 -14.49 16.37
N VAL A 328 -20.20 -15.52 16.67
CA VAL A 328 -18.90 -15.75 16.04
C VAL A 328 -19.01 -17.03 15.22
N LYS A 329 -18.76 -16.92 13.91
CA LYS A 329 -18.73 -18.07 13.00
C LYS A 329 -17.38 -18.12 12.31
N ILE A 330 -16.87 -19.33 12.15
CA ILE A 330 -15.73 -19.63 11.30
C ILE A 330 -16.27 -20.38 10.09
N TYR A 331 -16.11 -19.78 8.91
CA TYR A 331 -16.37 -20.45 7.65
C TYR A 331 -15.06 -20.97 7.07
N GLY A 332 -15.12 -22.10 6.39
CA GLY A 332 -13.99 -22.72 5.73
C GLY A 332 -14.45 -23.61 4.58
N CYS A 333 -13.57 -24.53 4.21
CA CYS A 333 -13.89 -25.62 3.30
C CYS A 333 -13.95 -26.92 4.10
N GLN A 334 -15.11 -27.56 4.12
CA GLN A 334 -15.31 -28.89 4.66
C GLN A 334 -14.60 -29.89 3.75
N THR A 335 -13.59 -30.53 4.31
CA THR A 335 -12.80 -31.54 3.59
C THR A 335 -13.29 -32.96 3.90
N GLU A 336 -14.10 -33.12 4.95
CA GLU A 336 -14.72 -34.39 5.32
C GLU A 336 -16.00 -34.61 4.50
N THR A 337 -15.93 -35.53 3.54
CA THR A 337 -17.03 -35.83 2.63
C THR A 337 -18.28 -36.25 3.42
N GLY A 338 -19.40 -35.56 3.18
CA GLY A 338 -20.69 -35.86 3.80
C GLY A 338 -20.89 -35.27 5.19
N ARG A 339 -19.89 -34.58 5.77
CA ARG A 339 -20.07 -33.85 7.04
C ARG A 339 -20.68 -32.48 6.79
N GLU A 340 -21.68 -32.11 7.56
CA GLU A 340 -22.36 -30.81 7.48
C GLU A 340 -22.56 -30.26 8.88
N ILE A 341 -22.24 -28.98 9.08
CA ILE A 341 -22.53 -28.27 10.33
C ILE A 341 -23.52 -27.15 9.99
N SER A 342 -24.63 -27.11 10.71
CA SER A 342 -25.67 -26.10 10.53
C SER A 342 -26.14 -25.54 11.87
N LEU A 343 -26.77 -24.36 11.81
CA LEU A 343 -27.46 -23.77 12.95
C LEU A 343 -28.96 -24.00 12.79
N ILE A 344 -29.58 -24.67 13.76
CA ILE A 344 -31.02 -24.86 13.81
C ILE A 344 -31.62 -24.15 15.01
N ARG A 345 -32.86 -23.69 14.88
CA ARG A 345 -33.63 -23.07 15.96
C ARG A 345 -34.88 -23.89 16.24
N GLU A 346 -35.11 -24.21 17.50
CA GLU A 346 -36.32 -24.89 17.97
C GLU A 346 -37.11 -23.94 18.84
N GLN A 347 -38.40 -23.79 18.52
CA GLN A 347 -39.31 -22.90 19.22
C GLN A 347 -40.37 -23.71 19.96
N THR A 348 -40.51 -23.45 21.25
CA THR A 348 -41.57 -24.02 22.11
C THR A 348 -42.50 -22.89 22.55
N VAL A 349 -43.81 -23.06 22.36
CA VAL A 349 -44.82 -22.11 22.85
C VAL A 349 -45.05 -22.35 24.34
N LEU A 350 -44.99 -21.29 25.15
CA LEU A 350 -45.29 -21.33 26.58
C LEU A 350 -46.71 -20.79 26.79
N THR A 351 -47.61 -21.61 27.29
CA THR A 351 -49.01 -21.21 27.51
C THR A 351 -49.17 -20.39 28.78
N PRO A 352 -50.03 -19.36 28.79
CA PRO A 352 -50.29 -18.55 29.98
C PRO A 352 -51.07 -19.34 31.03
N GLU A 353 -50.77 -19.08 32.30
CA GLU A 353 -51.55 -19.61 33.42
C GLU A 353 -52.78 -18.74 33.67
N ILE A 354 -53.83 -19.32 34.26
CA ILE A 354 -55.00 -18.57 34.76
C ILE A 354 -54.78 -18.28 36.24
N ILE A 355 -54.66 -17.00 36.58
CA ILE A 355 -54.53 -16.52 37.96
C ILE A 355 -55.86 -15.91 38.38
N GLU A 356 -56.49 -16.48 39.40
CA GLU A 356 -57.67 -15.89 40.03
C GLU A 356 -57.27 -14.93 41.16
N LYS A 357 -57.86 -13.73 41.19
CA LYS A 357 -57.66 -12.73 42.25
C LYS A 357 -59.00 -12.28 42.82
N VAL A 358 -59.10 -12.24 44.15
CA VAL A 358 -60.33 -11.80 44.81
C VAL A 358 -60.50 -10.28 44.67
N SER A 359 -61.70 -9.85 44.25
CA SER A 359 -62.09 -8.44 44.22
C SER A 359 -63.37 -8.22 45.03
N LEU A 360 -63.30 -7.36 46.05
CA LEU A 360 -64.40 -7.06 46.97
C LEU A 360 -65.59 -6.34 46.30
N GLY A 361 -65.37 -5.74 45.12
CA GLY A 361 -66.41 -5.00 44.39
C GLY A 361 -67.30 -5.87 43.49
N LEU A 362 -67.04 -7.18 43.39
CA LEU A 362 -67.78 -8.11 42.54
C LEU A 362 -68.93 -8.77 43.28
N LYS A 363 -70.06 -8.95 42.59
CA LYS A 363 -71.21 -9.70 43.11
C LYS A 363 -70.87 -11.19 43.25
N PRO A 364 -71.49 -11.93 44.17
CA PRO A 364 -71.29 -13.38 44.28
C PRO A 364 -71.44 -14.08 42.92
N GLN A 365 -70.52 -15.01 42.61
CA GLN A 365 -70.42 -15.75 41.34
C GLN A 365 -70.01 -14.91 40.10
N GLU A 366 -69.78 -13.60 40.24
CA GLU A 366 -69.27 -12.77 39.16
C GLU A 366 -67.78 -13.02 38.92
N ARG A 367 -67.40 -13.20 37.64
CA ARG A 367 -66.02 -13.36 37.18
C ARG A 367 -65.75 -12.36 36.06
N ILE A 368 -64.68 -11.58 36.18
CA ILE A 368 -64.27 -10.61 35.17
C ILE A 368 -62.84 -10.91 34.74
N VAL A 369 -62.60 -11.05 33.43
CA VAL A 369 -61.24 -11.10 32.88
C VAL A 369 -60.65 -9.70 32.97
N GLN A 370 -59.69 -9.50 33.87
CA GLN A 370 -58.96 -8.24 34.00
C GLN A 370 -57.82 -8.14 32.98
N GLN A 371 -57.18 -9.26 32.68
CA GLN A 371 -56.09 -9.34 31.73
C GLN A 371 -56.21 -10.63 30.93
N GLU A 372 -56.27 -10.52 29.61
CA GLU A 372 -56.18 -11.69 28.74
C GLU A 372 -54.73 -12.20 28.70
N GLY A 373 -54.59 -13.53 28.80
CA GLY A 373 -53.30 -14.15 28.70
C GLY A 373 -52.74 -14.11 27.29
N LYS A 374 -51.41 -14.04 27.18
CA LYS A 374 -50.67 -14.15 25.91
C LYS A 374 -49.62 -15.24 26.03
N ASN A 375 -49.50 -16.04 24.97
CA ASN A 375 -48.46 -17.05 24.89
C ASN A 375 -47.07 -16.41 24.96
N GLY A 376 -46.20 -17.06 25.71
CA GLY A 376 -44.77 -16.83 25.68
C GLY A 376 -44.10 -17.79 24.68
N ILE A 377 -42.79 -17.66 24.53
CA ILE A 377 -41.99 -18.47 23.62
C ILE A 377 -40.67 -18.81 24.31
N GLN A 378 -40.23 -20.06 24.18
CA GLN A 378 -38.87 -20.47 24.44
C GLN A 378 -38.18 -20.79 23.11
N LEU A 379 -37.02 -20.19 22.86
CA LEU A 379 -36.24 -20.38 21.64
C LEU A 379 -34.88 -21.01 22.00
N LYS A 380 -34.57 -22.18 21.43
CA LYS A 380 -33.30 -22.88 21.61
C LYS A 380 -32.55 -22.92 20.28
N THR A 381 -31.30 -22.48 20.27
CA THR A 381 -30.42 -22.53 19.10
C THR A 381 -29.38 -23.62 19.29
N TYR A 382 -29.24 -24.51 18.31
CA TYR A 382 -28.32 -25.64 18.36
C TYR A 382 -27.30 -25.58 17.22
N ARG A 383 -26.09 -26.10 17.50
CA ARG A 383 -25.17 -26.60 16.48
C ARG A 383 -25.58 -28.02 16.14
N LEU A 384 -25.97 -28.26 14.89
CA LEU A 384 -26.28 -29.60 14.41
C LEU A 384 -25.16 -30.07 13.49
N VAL A 385 -24.59 -31.24 13.79
CA VAL A 385 -23.60 -31.92 12.94
C VAL A 385 -24.26 -33.14 12.32
N LYS A 386 -24.22 -33.21 11.00
CA LYS A 386 -24.67 -34.37 10.23
C LYS A 386 -23.48 -35.02 9.54
N GLU A 387 -23.49 -36.34 9.46
CA GLU A 387 -22.58 -37.14 8.62
C GLU A 387 -23.42 -38.01 7.68
N ASN A 388 -23.21 -37.84 6.38
CA ASN A 388 -23.97 -38.53 5.33
C ASN A 388 -25.49 -38.39 5.52
N GLY A 389 -25.94 -37.19 5.92
CA GLY A 389 -27.34 -36.86 6.17
C GLY A 389 -27.90 -37.32 7.53
N LYS A 390 -27.14 -38.07 8.34
CA LYS A 390 -27.57 -38.52 9.68
C LYS A 390 -27.05 -37.58 10.75
N GLU A 391 -27.90 -37.21 11.71
CA GLU A 391 -27.50 -36.41 12.86
C GLU A 391 -26.54 -37.20 13.75
N VAL A 392 -25.35 -36.66 13.98
CA VAL A 392 -24.31 -37.27 14.85
C VAL A 392 -24.04 -36.45 16.11
N ALA A 393 -24.32 -35.15 16.09
CA ALA A 393 -24.25 -34.29 17.28
C ALA A 393 -25.27 -33.15 17.21
N LYS A 394 -25.83 -32.76 18.37
CA LYS A 394 -26.74 -31.63 18.52
C LYS A 394 -26.44 -30.91 19.83
N ASP A 395 -25.67 -29.82 19.76
CA ASP A 395 -25.18 -29.08 20.93
C ASP A 395 -26.00 -27.80 21.13
N LEU A 396 -26.53 -27.59 22.34
CA LEU A 396 -27.24 -26.36 22.68
C LEU A 396 -26.25 -25.20 22.78
N LEU A 397 -26.43 -24.18 21.94
CA LEU A 397 -25.58 -22.98 21.92
C LEU A 397 -26.19 -21.82 22.69
N ALA A 398 -27.51 -21.65 22.61
CA ALA A 398 -28.22 -20.57 23.28
C ALA A 398 -29.67 -20.93 23.57
N GLU A 399 -30.20 -20.40 24.67
CA GLU A 399 -31.59 -20.53 25.06
C GLU A 399 -32.15 -19.16 25.48
N GLU A 400 -33.33 -18.83 24.96
CA GLU A 400 -34.08 -17.62 25.29
C GLU A 400 -35.48 -18.00 25.75
N THR A 401 -35.98 -17.27 26.72
CA THR A 401 -37.35 -17.42 27.21
C THR A 401 -38.01 -16.06 27.28
N TYR A 402 -39.07 -15.90 26.50
CA TYR A 402 -40.02 -14.81 26.54
C TYR A 402 -41.23 -15.33 27.33
N PRO A 403 -41.38 -14.96 28.62
CA PRO A 403 -42.40 -15.56 29.47
C PRO A 403 -43.81 -15.22 28.97
N PRO A 404 -44.80 -16.12 29.17
CA PRO A 404 -46.19 -15.81 28.86
C PRO A 404 -46.73 -14.72 29.78
N LEU A 405 -47.72 -13.98 29.29
CA LEU A 405 -48.51 -13.08 30.11
C LEU A 405 -49.71 -13.86 30.64
N ASN A 406 -49.82 -14.05 31.95
CA ASN A 406 -50.90 -14.85 32.53
C ASN A 406 -52.28 -14.18 32.37
N THR A 407 -53.33 -14.99 32.25
CA THR A 407 -54.71 -14.50 32.30
C THR A 407 -55.06 -14.18 33.75
N ILE A 408 -55.59 -12.98 34.02
CA ILE A 408 -56.04 -12.60 35.37
C ILE A 408 -57.56 -12.54 35.38
N ILE A 409 -58.18 -13.38 36.20
CA ILE A 409 -59.63 -13.38 36.42
C ILE A 409 -59.90 -12.84 37.82
N LEU A 410 -60.67 -11.77 37.91
CA LEU A 410 -61.18 -11.26 39.17
C LEU A 410 -62.42 -12.05 39.59
N THR A 411 -62.45 -12.52 40.82
CA THR A 411 -63.56 -13.31 41.39
C THR A 411 -64.10 -12.66 42.66
N ALA A 412 -65.39 -12.82 42.95
CA ALA A 412 -65.96 -12.34 44.21
C ALA A 412 -65.47 -13.14 45.44
N PRO A 413 -65.46 -12.53 46.65
CA PRO A 413 -65.07 -13.21 47.88
C PRO A 413 -65.92 -14.46 48.14
N GLY A 414 -65.29 -15.57 48.52
CA GLY A 414 -65.97 -16.84 48.80
C GLY A 414 -66.29 -17.70 47.58
N SER A 415 -65.88 -17.30 46.37
CA SER A 415 -66.10 -18.06 45.12
C SER A 415 -64.93 -18.98 44.72
N ILE A 416 -63.84 -19.03 45.48
CA ILE A 416 -62.69 -19.90 45.19
C ILE A 416 -63.05 -21.33 45.60
N ILE A 417 -63.47 -22.15 44.63
CA ILE A 417 -63.60 -23.59 44.83
C ILE A 417 -62.21 -24.18 44.59
N LYS A 418 -61.66 -24.82 45.63
CA LYS A 418 -60.31 -25.42 45.65
C LYS A 418 -60.13 -26.51 44.61
#